data_AF-A0A933CB11-F1
#
_entry.id   AF-A0A933CB11-F1
#
_cell.length_a   1.000
_cell.length_b   1.000
_cell.length_c   1.000
_cell.angle_alpha   90.00
_cell.angle_beta   90.00
_cell.angle_gamma   90.00
#
_symmetry.space_group_name_H-M   'P 1'
#
loop_
_entity.id
_entity.type
_entity.pdbx_description
1 polymer ?
#
loop_
_entity_poly.entity_id
_entity_poly.type
_entity_poly.pdbx_seq_one_letter_code
_entity_poly.pdbx_strand_id
1 'polypeptide(L)'
;MIKELDRRILTSCSEADLGLASIVALVRESFPKDDPLALRRRVMGVLTPLVDGGLLRAGRPTPDGKAFVAWGLTAKESVVRIEREWDALGHEPRHGDVAWFATTKAGVKTTAQD
;
A
#
# COMPACT_ATOMS: atom_id res chain seq x y z
N MET A 1 6.90 -12.57 -12.82
CA MET A 1 7.68 -11.34 -13.06
C MET A 1 6.96 -10.21 -12.37
N ILE A 2 7.63 -9.54 -11.42
CA ILE A 2 7.05 -8.39 -10.70
C ILE A 2 7.02 -7.18 -11.65
N LYS A 3 5.94 -6.39 -11.63
CA LYS A 3 5.84 -5.19 -12.47
C LYS A 3 6.70 -4.08 -11.89
N GLU A 4 7.08 -3.11 -12.72
CA GLU A 4 7.94 -2.02 -12.29
C GLU A 4 7.33 -1.17 -11.17
N LEU A 5 6.04 -0.87 -11.26
CA LEU A 5 5.33 -0.13 -10.20
C LEU A 5 5.28 -0.91 -8.88
N ASP A 6 5.05 -2.21 -8.94
CA ASP A 6 5.03 -3.10 -7.77
C ASP A 6 6.42 -3.09 -7.10
N ARG A 7 7.49 -3.21 -7.90
CA ARG A 7 8.88 -3.13 -7.40
C ARG A 7 9.15 -1.78 -6.75
N ARG A 8 8.79 -0.68 -7.39
CA ARG A 8 8.98 0.68 -6.87
C ARG A 8 8.28 0.86 -5.51
N ILE A 9 7.05 0.37 -5.36
CA ILE A 9 6.32 0.42 -4.09
C ILE A 9 7.01 -0.43 -3.01
N LEU A 10 7.45 -1.65 -3.34
CA LEU A 10 8.15 -2.51 -2.38
C LEU A 10 9.48 -1.91 -1.93
N THR A 11 10.25 -1.34 -2.85
CA THR A 11 11.51 -0.65 -2.54
C THR A 11 11.26 0.53 -1.61
N SER A 12 10.32 1.41 -1.94
CA SER A 12 10.01 2.55 -1.07
C SER A 12 9.48 2.13 0.31
N CYS A 13 8.64 1.10 0.39
CA CYS A 13 8.17 0.53 1.67
C CYS A 13 9.28 -0.19 2.47
N SER A 14 10.39 -0.57 1.82
CA SER A 14 11.53 -1.21 2.50
C SER A 14 12.47 -0.19 3.14
N GLU A 15 12.47 1.05 2.63
CA GLU A 15 13.24 2.17 3.17
C GLU A 15 12.49 2.86 4.32
N ALA A 16 11.17 2.98 4.19
CA ALA A 16 10.29 3.53 5.22
C ALA A 16 8.86 3.00 5.08
N ASP A 17 8.15 2.87 6.21
CA ASP A 17 6.72 2.54 6.17
C ASP A 17 5.95 3.64 5.41
N LEU A 18 5.09 3.25 4.47
CA LEU A 18 4.34 4.20 3.66
C LEU A 18 2.86 4.21 4.02
N GLY A 19 2.29 5.40 4.15
CA GLY A 19 0.85 5.58 4.16
C GLY A 19 0.22 5.32 2.79
N LEU A 20 -1.08 5.03 2.76
CA LEU A 20 -1.83 4.85 1.50
C LEU A 20 -1.71 6.06 0.58
N ALA A 21 -1.75 7.28 1.12
CA ALA A 21 -1.56 8.51 0.34
C ALA A 21 -0.25 8.53 -0.46
N SER A 22 0.85 8.01 0.10
CA SER A 22 2.14 7.94 -0.59
C SER A 22 2.09 6.94 -1.75
N ILE A 23 1.41 5.80 -1.57
CA ILE A 23 1.21 4.83 -2.65
C ILE A 23 0.35 5.45 -3.75
N VAL A 24 -0.73 6.16 -3.39
CA VAL A 24 -1.58 6.86 -4.35
C VAL A 24 -0.77 7.86 -5.19
N ALA A 25 0.14 8.62 -4.56
CA ALA A 25 1.04 9.53 -5.27
C ALA A 25 1.95 8.80 -6.27
N LEU A 26 2.59 7.68 -5.87
CA LEU A 26 3.42 6.86 -6.76
C LEU A 26 2.66 6.32 -7.96
N VAL A 27 1.42 5.85 -7.74
CA VAL A 27 0.56 5.39 -8.84
C VAL A 27 0.17 6.56 -9.74
N ARG A 28 -0.20 7.73 -9.18
CA ARG A 28 -0.56 8.91 -9.96
C ARG A 28 0.59 9.43 -10.81
N GLU A 29 1.82 9.41 -10.32
CA GLU A 29 2.99 9.76 -11.13
C GLU A 29 3.14 8.86 -12.36
N SER A 30 2.82 7.57 -12.21
CA SER A 30 2.87 6.60 -13.30
C SER A 30 1.66 6.72 -14.25
N PHE A 31 0.56 7.29 -13.77
CA PHE A 31 -0.72 7.40 -14.49
C PHE A 31 -1.37 8.79 -14.28
N PRO A 32 -0.75 9.88 -14.76
CA PRO A 32 -1.14 11.25 -14.40
C PRO A 32 -2.50 11.68 -14.99
N LYS A 33 -3.06 10.92 -15.93
CA LYS A 33 -4.34 11.19 -16.60
C LYS A 33 -5.50 10.40 -16.03
N ASP A 34 -5.26 9.50 -15.08
CA ASP A 34 -6.34 8.73 -14.47
C ASP A 34 -7.27 9.67 -13.69
N ASP A 35 -8.56 9.52 -13.91
CA ASP A 35 -9.57 10.12 -13.03
C ASP A 35 -9.55 9.46 -11.64
N PRO A 36 -10.25 10.03 -10.62
CA PRO A 36 -10.22 9.48 -9.27
C PRO A 36 -10.67 8.02 -9.16
N LEU A 37 -11.62 7.57 -9.99
CA LEU A 37 -12.13 6.20 -9.96
C LEU A 37 -11.13 5.23 -10.60
N ALA A 38 -10.56 5.61 -11.75
CA ALA A 38 -9.52 4.87 -12.45
C ALA A 38 -8.27 4.73 -11.57
N LEU A 39 -7.84 5.82 -10.92
CA LEU A 39 -6.69 5.81 -10.03
C LEU A 39 -6.91 4.87 -8.85
N ARG A 40 -8.07 4.95 -8.19
CA ARG A 40 -8.38 4.06 -7.07
C ARG A 40 -8.36 2.60 -7.49
N ARG A 41 -9.01 2.25 -8.61
CA ARG A 41 -8.98 0.88 -9.15
C ARG A 41 -7.56 0.41 -9.39
N ARG A 42 -6.69 1.29 -9.89
CA ARG A 42 -5.29 0.96 -10.14
C ARG A 42 -4.49 0.77 -8.86
N VAL A 43 -4.65 1.67 -7.89
CA VAL A 43 -4.00 1.55 -6.58
C VAL A 43 -4.41 0.23 -5.91
N MET A 44 -5.70 -0.09 -5.88
CA MET A 44 -6.19 -1.36 -5.34
C MET A 44 -5.69 -2.57 -6.15
N GLY A 45 -5.61 -2.44 -7.48
CA GLY A 45 -5.09 -3.49 -8.36
C GLY A 45 -3.60 -3.80 -8.15
N VAL A 46 -2.83 -2.84 -7.63
CA VAL A 46 -1.42 -3.04 -7.25
C VAL A 46 -1.28 -3.50 -5.81
N LEU A 47 -2.02 -2.87 -4.88
CA LEU A 47 -1.94 -3.22 -3.45
C LEU A 47 -2.42 -4.63 -3.15
N THR A 48 -3.54 -5.05 -3.76
CA THR A 48 -4.15 -6.35 -3.48
C THR A 48 -3.18 -7.52 -3.66
N PRO A 49 -2.51 -7.70 -4.81
CA PRO A 49 -1.56 -8.81 -4.98
C PRO A 49 -0.32 -8.67 -4.08
N LEU A 50 0.12 -7.45 -3.74
CA LEU A 50 1.26 -7.25 -2.83
C LEU A 50 0.92 -7.66 -1.39
N VAL A 51 -0.28 -7.34 -0.92
CA VAL A 51 -0.75 -7.72 0.43
C VAL A 51 -1.13 -9.20 0.47
N ASP A 52 -1.91 -9.70 -0.49
CA ASP A 52 -2.33 -11.11 -0.57
C ASP A 52 -1.15 -12.06 -0.79
N GLY A 53 -0.17 -11.64 -1.59
CA GLY A 53 1.12 -12.35 -1.77
C GLY A 53 2.05 -12.27 -0.56
N GLY A 54 1.66 -11.57 0.51
CA GLY A 54 2.44 -11.43 1.74
C GLY A 54 3.73 -10.62 1.57
N LEU A 55 3.84 -9.79 0.53
CA LEU A 55 4.99 -8.92 0.26
C LEU A 55 4.89 -7.61 1.07
N LEU A 56 3.67 -7.15 1.32
CA LEU A 56 3.36 -6.04 2.22
C LEU A 56 2.46 -6.51 3.37
N ARG A 57 2.57 -5.81 4.51
CA ARG A 57 1.60 -5.90 5.61
C ARG A 57 0.91 -4.56 5.80
N ALA A 58 -0.41 -4.58 5.97
CA ALA A 58 -1.20 -3.40 6.28
C ALA A 58 -1.33 -3.21 7.79
N GLY A 59 -1.37 -1.95 8.22
CA GLY A 59 -1.40 -1.59 9.63
C GLY A 59 -1.58 -0.11 9.89
N ARG A 60 -1.08 0.32 11.04
CA ARG A 60 -1.01 1.71 11.49
C ARG A 60 0.32 1.98 12.17
N PRO A 61 0.84 3.22 12.11
CA PRO A 61 1.89 3.62 13.01
C PRO A 61 1.37 3.61 14.46
N THR A 62 2.26 3.40 15.42
CA THR A 62 1.99 3.63 16.84
C THR A 62 1.61 5.10 17.07
N PRO A 63 0.90 5.43 18.17
CA PRO A 63 0.51 6.81 18.46
C PRO A 63 1.67 7.81 18.53
N ASP A 64 2.88 7.34 18.86
CA ASP A 64 4.11 8.14 18.88
C ASP A 64 4.81 8.23 17.52
N GLY A 65 4.29 7.55 16.49
CA GLY A 65 4.81 7.53 15.12
C GLY A 65 6.11 6.76 14.94
N LYS A 66 6.61 6.06 15.97
CA LYS A 66 7.96 5.47 15.97
C LYS A 66 8.01 4.03 15.46
N ALA A 67 6.89 3.33 15.47
CA ALA A 67 6.82 1.93 15.07
C ALA A 67 5.57 1.67 14.24
N PHE A 68 5.60 0.58 13.48
CA PHE A 68 4.46 0.06 12.75
C PHE A 68 3.84 -1.12 13.50
N VAL A 69 2.51 -1.10 13.60
CA VAL A 69 1.72 -2.22 14.12
C VAL A 69 0.85 -2.75 12.99
N ALA A 70 1.19 -3.95 12.53
CA ALA A 70 0.36 -4.68 11.58
C ALA A 70 -1.02 -4.93 12.20
N TRP A 71 -2.06 -4.84 11.37
CA TRP A 71 -3.37 -5.29 11.82
C TRP A 71 -3.34 -6.79 12.09
N GLY A 72 -4.05 -7.24 13.12
CA GLY A 72 -4.26 -8.67 13.42
C GLY A 72 -5.25 -9.34 12.46
N LEU A 73 -5.24 -8.94 11.19
CA LEU A 73 -6.14 -9.40 10.14
C LEU A 73 -5.37 -10.25 9.13
N THR A 74 -6.08 -11.13 8.43
CA THR A 74 -5.54 -11.79 7.24
C THR A 74 -5.30 -10.78 6.12
N ALA A 75 -4.53 -11.17 5.11
CA ALA A 75 -4.27 -10.31 3.95
C ALA A 75 -5.55 -9.90 3.23
N LYS A 76 -6.47 -10.85 3.00
CA LYS A 76 -7.77 -10.59 2.38
C LYS A 76 -8.63 -9.64 3.21
N GLU A 77 -8.72 -9.86 4.52
CA GLU A 77 -9.45 -8.95 5.42
C GLU A 77 -8.85 -7.55 5.45
N SER A 78 -7.51 -7.45 5.37
CA SER A 78 -6.82 -6.17 5.28
C SER A 78 -7.17 -5.42 4.01
N VAL A 79 -7.19 -6.09 2.85
CA VAL A 79 -7.60 -5.48 1.57
C VAL A 79 -9.05 -5.00 1.63
N VAL A 80 -9.97 -5.85 2.09
CA VAL A 80 -11.39 -5.49 2.26
C VAL A 80 -11.55 -4.28 3.19
N ARG A 81 -10.78 -4.24 4.28
CA ARG A 81 -10.78 -3.11 5.20
C ARG A 81 -10.30 -1.82 4.53
N ILE A 82 -9.22 -1.86 3.75
CA ILE A 82 -8.70 -0.72 3.00
C ILE A 82 -9.74 -0.19 2.03
N GLU A 83 -10.37 -1.07 1.26
CA GLU A 83 -11.40 -0.68 0.28
C GLU A 83 -12.56 0.03 0.99
N ARG A 84 -13.09 -0.57 2.06
CA ARG A 84 -14.19 -0.02 2.84
C ARG A 84 -13.84 1.33 3.48
N GLU A 85 -12.68 1.44 4.10
CA GLU A 85 -12.24 2.69 4.73
C GLU A 85 -12.01 3.80 3.70
N TRP A 86 -11.46 3.46 2.53
CA TRP A 86 -11.31 4.42 1.43
C TRP A 86 -12.69 4.84 0.87
N ASP A 87 -13.62 3.91 0.65
CA ASP A 87 -15.00 4.25 0.28
C ASP A 87 -15.63 5.26 1.25
N ALA A 88 -15.47 5.01 2.55
CA ALA A 88 -16.05 5.83 3.59
C ALA A 88 -15.48 7.26 3.65
N LEU A 89 -14.26 7.50 3.15
CA LEU A 89 -13.70 8.85 3.07
C LEU A 89 -14.47 9.74 2.08
N GLY A 90 -15.00 9.16 1.00
CA GLY A 90 -15.59 9.93 -0.11
C GLY A 90 -14.61 10.84 -0.86
N HIS A 91 -13.32 10.75 -0.56
CA HIS A 91 -12.24 11.49 -1.20
C HIS A 91 -10.96 10.65 -1.29
N GLU A 92 -9.94 11.19 -1.96
CA GLU A 92 -8.62 10.56 -2.04
C GLU A 92 -7.89 10.58 -0.69
N PRO A 93 -7.18 9.51 -0.29
CA PRO A 93 -6.56 9.41 1.02
C PRO A 93 -5.48 10.47 1.20
N ARG A 94 -5.49 11.12 2.37
CA ARG A 94 -4.47 12.07 2.81
C ARG A 94 -3.49 11.38 3.76
N HIS A 95 -2.46 12.10 4.18
CA HIS A 95 -1.49 11.58 5.13
C HIS A 95 -2.18 11.10 6.41
N GLY A 96 -1.92 9.85 6.81
CA GLY A 96 -2.53 9.22 8.00
C GLY A 96 -3.82 8.45 7.72
N ASP A 97 -4.45 8.63 6.56
CA ASP A 97 -5.72 7.98 6.24
C ASP A 97 -5.57 6.49 5.90
N VAL A 98 -6.61 5.71 6.21
CA VAL A 98 -6.90 4.31 5.78
C VAL A 98 -5.89 3.24 6.16
N ALA A 99 -4.62 3.35 5.81
CA ALA A 99 -3.61 2.29 5.97
C ALA A 99 -2.20 2.83 5.90
N TRP A 100 -1.31 2.14 6.62
CA TRP A 100 0.12 2.18 6.41
C TRP A 100 0.61 0.79 6.02
N PHE A 101 1.74 0.74 5.34
CA PHE A 101 2.31 -0.47 4.76
C PHE A 101 3.77 -0.60 5.13
N ALA A 102 4.13 -1.80 5.58
CA ALA A 102 5.51 -2.19 5.83
C ALA A 102 5.87 -3.38 4.93
N THR A 103 7.06 -3.36 4.35
CA THR A 103 7.56 -4.49 3.55
C THR A 103 7.86 -5.69 4.45
N THR A 104 7.46 -6.89 4.02
CA THR A 104 7.80 -8.12 4.73
C THR A 104 9.19 -8.62 4.34
N LYS A 105 9.72 -9.59 5.09
CA LYS A 105 10.95 -10.30 4.68
C LYS A 105 10.85 -10.92 3.28
N ALA A 106 9.66 -11.33 2.85
CA ALA A 106 9.45 -11.84 1.49
C ALA A 106 9.52 -10.71 0.46
N GLY A 107 8.85 -9.57 0.74
CA GLY A 107 8.90 -8.38 -0.13
C GLY A 107 10.32 -7.86 -0.34
N VAL A 108 11.13 -7.77 0.72
CA VAL A 108 12.54 -7.35 0.62
C VAL A 108 13.38 -8.30 -0.25
N LYS A 109 13.14 -9.61 -0.16
CA LYS A 109 13.85 -10.57 -1.02
C LYS A 109 13.47 -10.41 -2.48
N THR A 110 12.20 -10.11 -2.77
CA THR A 110 11.71 -9.87 -4.13
C THR A 110 12.36 -8.65 -4.78
N THR A 111 12.76 -7.64 -4.00
CA THR A 111 13.48 -6.46 -4.53
C THR A 111 14.99 -6.66 -4.62
N ALA A 112 15.56 -7.65 -3.93
CA ALA A 112 17.01 -7.92 -3.89
C ALA A 112 17.49 -8.99 -4.88
N GLN A 113 16.57 -9.69 -5.55
CA GLN A 113 16.88 -10.67 -6.59
C GLN A 113 16.73 -10.04 -7.98
N ASP A 114 17.69 -9.21 -8.38
CA ASP A 114 18.02 -8.89 -9.77
C ASP A 114 19.48 -8.42 -9.85
#